data_AF-A0A1Y6BMD3-F1
#
_entry.id   AF-A0A1Y6BMD3-F1
#
_cell.length_a   1.000
_cell.length_b   1.000
_cell.length_c   1.000
_cell.angle_alpha   90.00
_cell.angle_beta   90.00
_cell.angle_gamma   90.00
#
_symmetry.space_group_name_H-M   'P 1'
#
loop_
_entity.id
_entity.type
_entity.pdbx_description
1 polymer ?
#
loop_
_entity_poly.entity_id
_entity_poly.type
_entity_poly.pdbx_seq_one_letter_code
_entity_poly.pdbx_strand_id
1 'polypeptide(L)'
;MNKYLVSVLVIFLSIFSAALTYYHYIHTGDTVANYVGYFVSLVVLPILWAVIPALVIITIKFSALTNMQKWLLILFPLILQLILVGGTFWVLQYAQH
;
A
#
# COMPACT_ATOMS: atom_id res chain seq x y z
N MET A 1 -12.80 19.26 2.04
CA MET A 1 -11.37 19.34 2.47
C MET A 1 -10.57 19.99 1.36
N ASN A 2 -9.56 20.79 1.69
CA ASN A 2 -8.73 21.48 0.68
C ASN A 2 -8.05 20.46 -0.25
N LYS A 3 -8.06 20.71 -1.57
CA LYS A 3 -7.41 19.87 -2.58
C LYS A 3 -5.93 19.63 -2.26
N TYR A 4 -5.21 20.67 -1.82
CA TYR A 4 -3.81 20.54 -1.43
C TYR A 4 -3.60 19.54 -0.29
N LEU A 5 -4.48 19.56 0.72
CA LEU A 5 -4.39 18.66 1.87
C LEU A 5 -4.67 17.21 1.45
N VAL A 6 -5.62 16.99 0.52
CA VAL A 6 -5.87 15.65 -0.04
C VAL A 6 -4.64 15.15 -0.79
N SER A 7 -4.02 15.98 -1.63
CA SER A 7 -2.81 15.59 -2.37
C SER A 7 -1.65 15.22 -1.43
N VAL A 8 -1.46 16.00 -0.36
CA VAL A 8 -0.46 15.69 0.68
C VAL A 8 -0.75 14.35 1.34
N LEU A 9 -2.01 14.05 1.68
CA LEU A 9 -2.38 12.75 2.25
C LEU A 9 -2.14 11.60 1.27
N VAL A 10 -2.47 11.77 -0.01
CA VAL A 10 -2.21 10.75 -1.04
C VAL A 10 -0.72 10.45 -1.12
N ILE A 11 0.12 11.49 -1.22
CA ILE A 11 1.59 11.34 -1.28
C ILE A 11 2.12 10.67 -0.02
N PHE A 12 1.67 11.14 1.15
CA PHE A 12 2.09 10.60 2.44
C PHE A 12 1.73 9.11 2.58
N LEU A 13 0.49 8.73 2.26
CA LEU A 13 0.04 7.34 2.29
C LEU A 13 0.83 6.45 1.32
N SER A 14 1.15 6.97 0.14
CA SER A 14 1.92 6.25 -0.87
C SER A 14 3.36 6.00 -0.40
N ILE A 15 4.02 7.02 0.15
CA ILE A 15 5.38 6.88 0.70
C ILE A 15 5.38 5.95 1.92
N PHE A 16 4.40 6.09 2.80
CA PHE A 16 4.26 5.27 4.00
C PHE A 16 4.09 3.78 3.67
N SER A 17 3.15 3.45 2.78
CA SER A 17 2.91 2.07 2.33
C SER A 17 4.11 1.48 1.59
N ALA A 18 4.76 2.26 0.72
CA ALA A 18 5.98 1.83 0.04
C ALA A 18 7.13 1.56 1.00
N ALA A 19 7.36 2.44 1.98
CA ALA A 19 8.42 2.29 2.98
C ALA A 19 8.20 1.05 3.86
N LEU A 20 6.96 0.82 4.31
CA LEU A 20 6.61 -0.38 5.06
C LEU A 20 6.81 -1.65 4.23
N THR A 21 6.41 -1.62 2.96
CA THR A 21 6.63 -2.73 2.02
C THR A 21 8.09 -3.07 1.88
N TYR A 22 8.92 -2.07 1.60
CA TYR A 22 10.35 -2.23 1.43
C TYR A 22 11.01 -2.79 2.70
N TYR A 23 10.69 -2.20 3.85
CA TYR A 23 11.19 -2.69 5.14
C TYR A 23 10.77 -4.14 5.40
N HIS A 24 9.51 -4.47 5.12
CA HIS A 24 8.99 -5.81 5.31
C HIS A 24 9.72 -6.82 4.45
N TYR A 25 9.84 -6.55 3.16
CA TYR A 25 10.49 -7.43 2.21
C TYR A 25 11.92 -7.76 2.61
N ILE A 26 12.67 -6.80 3.15
CA ILE A 26 14.07 -6.99 3.52
C ILE A 26 14.23 -7.68 4.88
N HIS A 27 13.37 -7.37 5.85
CA HIS A 27 13.63 -7.74 7.24
C HIS A 27 12.67 -8.78 7.83
N THR A 28 11.42 -8.82 7.38
CA THR A 28 10.37 -9.60 8.06
C THR A 28 9.52 -10.46 7.11
N GLY A 29 9.73 -10.36 5.80
CA GLY A 29 8.96 -11.05 4.77
C GLY A 29 8.96 -12.56 4.93
N ASP A 30 10.15 -13.17 5.03
CA ASP A 30 10.30 -14.62 5.21
C ASP A 30 9.76 -15.09 6.56
N THR A 31 10.02 -14.34 7.62
CA THR A 31 9.53 -14.66 8.97
C THR A 31 8.01 -14.71 8.99
N VAL A 32 7.33 -13.71 8.41
CA VAL A 32 5.86 -13.69 8.34
C VAL A 32 5.36 -14.76 7.37
N ALA A 33 6.05 -15.00 6.26
CA ALA A 33 5.69 -16.04 5.30
C ALA A 33 5.67 -17.45 5.92
N ASN A 34 6.51 -17.73 6.92
CA ASN A 34 6.50 -19.00 7.64
C ASN A 34 5.19 -19.26 8.43
N TYR A 35 4.44 -18.21 8.78
CA TYR A 35 3.18 -18.34 9.51
C TYR A 35 1.94 -18.26 8.60
N VAL A 36 1.98 -17.42 7.55
CA VAL A 36 0.81 -17.13 6.72
C VAL A 36 0.97 -17.46 5.22
N GLY A 37 2.16 -17.90 4.82
CA GLY A 37 2.53 -18.16 3.42
C GLY A 37 3.07 -16.92 2.69
N TYR A 38 3.91 -17.17 1.67
CA TYR A 38 4.57 -16.12 0.87
C TYR A 38 3.59 -15.19 0.16
N PHE A 39 2.50 -15.71 -0.38
CA PHE A 39 1.49 -14.88 -1.05
C PHE A 39 0.85 -13.89 -0.06
N VAL A 40 0.48 -14.35 1.13
CA VAL A 40 -0.14 -13.47 2.13
C VAL A 40 0.87 -12.44 2.64
N SER A 41 2.10 -12.88 2.94
CA SER A 41 3.19 -12.04 3.44
C SER A 41 3.57 -10.95 2.45
N LEU A 42 3.87 -11.32 1.20
CA LEU A 42 4.46 -10.41 0.22
C LEU A 42 3.43 -9.74 -0.70
N VAL A 43 2.19 -10.24 -0.81
CA VAL A 43 1.19 -9.63 -1.70
C VAL A 43 0.06 -9.00 -0.91
N VAL A 44 -0.57 -9.77 -0.02
CA VAL A 44 -1.77 -9.32 0.69
C VAL A 44 -1.42 -8.26 1.73
N LEU A 45 -0.41 -8.51 2.58
CA LEU A 45 -0.02 -7.58 3.65
C LEU A 45 0.35 -6.18 3.12
N PRO A 46 1.17 -6.05 2.06
CA PRO A 46 1.52 -4.74 1.52
C PRO A 46 0.32 -4.00 0.91
N ILE A 47 -0.60 -4.72 0.25
CA ILE A 47 -1.85 -4.13 -0.23
C ILE A 47 -2.67 -3.57 0.95
N LEU A 48 -2.73 -4.29 2.07
CA LEU A 48 -3.44 -3.84 3.27
C LEU A 48 -2.83 -2.56 3.86
N TRP A 49 -1.50 -2.38 3.80
CA TRP A 49 -0.84 -1.14 4.24
C TRP A 49 -1.20 0.09 3.42
N ALA A 50 -1.56 -0.09 2.14
CA ALA A 50 -2.08 0.99 1.31
C ALA A 50 -3.56 1.27 1.59
N VAL A 51 -4.38 0.21 1.70
CA VAL A 51 -5.84 0.33 1.74
C VAL A 51 -6.38 0.70 3.12
N ILE A 52 -5.90 0.06 4.19
CA ILE A 52 -6.46 0.26 5.54
C ILE A 52 -6.33 1.72 6.00
N PRO A 53 -5.15 2.37 5.93
CA PRO A 53 -5.03 3.76 6.36
C PRO A 53 -5.90 4.73 5.53
N ALA A 54 -6.03 4.47 4.22
CA ALA A 54 -6.92 5.24 3.35
C ALA A 54 -8.39 5.12 3.80
N LEU A 55 -8.86 3.91 4.09
CA LEU A 55 -10.22 3.65 4.59
C LEU A 55 -10.47 4.33 5.94
N VAL A 56 -9.50 4.30 6.85
CA VAL A 56 -9.60 4.98 8.15
C VAL A 56 -9.76 6.49 7.95
N ILE A 57 -8.94 7.11 7.10
CA ILE A 57 -9.04 8.56 6.79
C ILE A 57 -10.40 8.89 6.16
N ILE A 58 -10.85 8.07 5.21
CA ILE A 58 -12.16 8.27 4.54
C ILE A 58 -13.30 8.16 5.55
N THR A 59 -13.22 7.24 6.49
CA THR A 59 -14.24 7.05 7.53
C THR A 59 -14.29 8.26 8.47
N ILE A 60 -13.14 8.74 8.94
CA ILE A 60 -13.04 9.90 9.84
C ILE A 60 -13.46 11.21 9.15
N LYS A 61 -13.16 11.36 7.85
CA LYS A 61 -13.41 12.58 7.07
C LYS A 61 -14.52 12.42 6.04
N PHE A 62 -15.47 11.50 6.28
CA PHE A 62 -16.44 11.06 5.28
C PHE A 62 -17.26 12.19 4.63
N SER A 63 -17.75 13.15 5.44
CA SER A 63 -18.53 14.31 4.99
C SER A 63 -17.67 15.42 4.38
N ALA A 64 -16.37 15.44 4.69
CA ALA A 64 -15.44 16.46 4.21
C ALA A 64 -14.79 16.11 2.87
N LEU A 65 -14.91 14.87 2.42
CA LEU A 65 -14.28 14.35 1.20
C LEU A 65 -15.32 14.16 0.09
N THR A 66 -15.00 14.63 -1.12
CA THR A 66 -15.80 14.29 -2.30
C THR A 66 -15.51 12.86 -2.74
N ASN A 67 -16.41 12.26 -3.53
CA ASN A 67 -16.21 10.90 -4.05
C ASN A 67 -14.90 10.75 -4.82
N MET A 68 -14.52 11.76 -5.62
CA MET A 68 -13.24 11.76 -6.34
C MET A 68 -12.04 11.73 -5.39
N GLN A 69 -12.09 12.49 -4.29
CA GLN A 69 -11.02 12.51 -3.28
C GLN A 69 -10.90 11.18 -2.54
N LYS A 70 -12.04 10.53 -2.26
CA LYS A 70 -12.07 9.17 -1.67
C LYS A 70 -11.40 8.16 -2.59
N TRP A 71 -11.74 8.19 -3.89
CA TRP A 71 -11.12 7.32 -4.87
C TRP A 71 -9.62 7.56 -5.02
N LEU A 72 -9.17 8.82 -5.04
CA LEU A 72 -7.74 9.14 -5.14
C LEU A 72 -6.94 8.63 -3.92
N LEU A 73 -7.50 8.75 -2.72
CA LEU A 73 -6.88 8.25 -1.48
C LEU A 73 -6.68 6.73 -1.49
N ILE A 74 -7.54 5.97 -2.18
CA ILE A 74 -7.43 4.50 -2.26
C ILE A 74 -6.59 4.09 -3.47
N LEU A 75 -6.95 4.56 -4.66
CA LEU A 75 -6.42 4.04 -5.92
C LEU A 75 -4.95 4.38 -6.09
N PHE A 76 -4.51 5.57 -5.70
CA PHE A 76 -3.14 5.98 -5.97
C PHE A 76 -2.11 5.18 -5.14
N PRO A 77 -2.25 5.07 -3.80
CA PRO A 77 -1.37 4.18 -3.02
C PRO A 77 -1.49 2.72 -3.46
N LEU A 78 -2.70 2.25 -3.80
CA LEU A 78 -2.92 0.87 -4.25
C LEU A 78 -2.21 0.56 -5.57
N ILE A 79 -2.30 1.42 -6.58
CA ILE A 79 -1.63 1.22 -7.87
C ILE A 79 -0.12 1.20 -7.67
N LEU A 80 0.42 2.13 -6.86
CA LEU A 80 1.85 2.14 -6.55
C LEU A 80 2.27 0.86 -5.84
N GLN A 81 1.45 0.35 -4.93
CA GLN A 81 1.68 -0.91 -4.23
C GLN A 81 1.66 -2.11 -5.18
N LEU A 82 0.71 -2.16 -6.12
CA LEU A 82 0.63 -3.21 -7.13
C LEU A 82 1.84 -3.19 -8.08
N ILE A 83 2.35 -2.01 -8.42
CA ILE A 83 3.59 -1.86 -9.21
C ILE A 83 4.78 -2.37 -8.40
N LEU A 84 4.89 -2.00 -7.12
CA LEU A 84 5.97 -2.47 -6.25
C LEU A 84 5.92 -3.99 -6.09
N VAL A 85 4.77 -4.55 -5.73
CA VAL A 85 4.58 -5.99 -5.56
C VAL A 85 4.79 -6.72 -6.88
N GLY A 86 4.19 -6.27 -7.98
CA GLY A 86 4.36 -6.88 -9.29
C GLY A 86 5.81 -6.83 -9.77
N GLY A 87 6.47 -5.68 -9.64
CA GLY A 87 7.87 -5.50 -10.02
C GLY A 87 8.80 -6.35 -9.17
N THR A 88 8.63 -6.36 -7.85
CA THR A 88 9.50 -7.12 -6.94
C THR A 88 9.23 -8.62 -6.98
N PHE A 89 7.97 -9.05 -7.00
CA PHE A 89 7.60 -10.46 -7.04
C PHE A 89 8.01 -11.11 -8.36
N TRP A 90 7.77 -10.46 -9.51
CA TRP A 90 8.24 -11.01 -10.79
C TRP A 90 9.75 -10.90 -10.96
N VAL A 91 10.40 -9.79 -10.58
CA VAL A 91 11.85 -9.69 -10.75
C VAL A 91 12.58 -10.65 -9.81
N LEU A 92 12.15 -10.82 -8.56
CA LEU A 92 12.84 -11.69 -7.60
C LEU A 92 12.52 -13.17 -7.79
N GLN A 93 11.29 -13.53 -8.18
CA GLN A 93 10.92 -14.93 -8.41
C GLN A 93 11.54 -15.49 -9.70
N TYR A 94 11.83 -14.64 -10.70
CA TYR A 94 12.46 -15.06 -11.96
C TYR A 94 13.96 -14.76 -12.06
N ALA A 95 14.55 -13.92 -11.20
CA ALA A 95 16.00 -13.75 -11.13
C ALA A 95 16.72 -14.89 -10.38
N GLN A 96 15.97 -15.77 -9.71
CA GLN A 96 16.49 -16.98 -9.05
C GLN A 96 16.44 -18.24 -9.93
N HIS A 97 16.00 -18.11 -11.19
CA HIS A 97 16.11 -19.12 -12.24
C HIS A 97 17.16 -18.71 -13.27
#